data_AF-K5BDA9-F1
#
_entry.id   AF-K5BDA9-F1
#
_cell.length_a   1.000
_cell.length_b   1.000
_cell.length_c   1.000
_cell.angle_alpha   90.00
_cell.angle_beta   90.00
_cell.angle_gamma   90.00
#
_symmetry.space_group_name_H-M   'P 1'
#
loop_
_entity.id
_entity.type
_entity.pdbx_description
1 polymer ?
#
loop_
_entity_poly.entity_id
_entity_poly.type
_entity_poly.pdbx_seq_one_letter_code
_entity_poly.pdbx_strand_id
1 'polypeptide(L)'
;MFAAVAASAAAVTLAPTAHADVVAYLVNVHVRPGYNFPNAETAIAYGNSICDRVAAKMGYGELVEQVKADFHTTDYYQGAYLINQAVNELCPAQIWQLRNSAAGYTLPPV
;
A
#
# COMPACT_ATOMS: atom_id res chain seq x y z
N MET A 1 -38.71 0.98 45.59
CA MET A 1 -37.58 1.88 45.32
C MET A 1 -36.91 1.40 44.04
N PHE A 2 -37.19 2.03 42.90
CA PHE A 2 -36.68 1.63 41.58
C PHE A 2 -35.37 2.38 41.30
N ALA A 3 -34.26 1.66 41.17
CA ALA A 3 -33.00 2.23 40.72
C ALA A 3 -32.92 2.14 39.19
N ALA A 4 -32.93 3.30 38.53
CA ALA A 4 -32.84 3.41 37.09
C ALA A 4 -31.40 3.11 36.62
N VAL A 5 -31.27 2.14 35.70
CA VAL A 5 -30.01 1.86 35.00
C VAL A 5 -29.92 2.82 33.82
N ALA A 6 -28.99 3.77 33.88
CA ALA A 6 -28.69 4.66 32.76
C ALA A 6 -27.88 3.88 31.71
N ALA A 7 -28.51 3.59 30.56
CA ALA A 7 -27.83 2.97 29.43
C ALA A 7 -27.13 4.07 28.59
N SER A 8 -25.81 4.14 28.69
CA SER A 8 -24.98 5.00 27.85
C SER A 8 -24.90 4.40 26.44
N ALA A 9 -25.58 5.00 25.46
CA ALA A 9 -25.43 4.61 24.06
C ALA A 9 -24.09 5.15 23.52
N ALA A 10 -23.08 4.28 23.43
CA ALA A 10 -21.84 4.61 22.73
C ALA A 10 -22.10 4.65 21.22
N ALA A 11 -22.08 5.84 20.62
CA ALA A 11 -22.14 6.00 19.18
C ALA A 11 -20.83 5.46 18.56
N VAL A 12 -20.90 4.30 17.91
CA VAL A 12 -19.79 3.74 17.14
C VAL A 12 -19.73 4.50 15.82
N THR A 13 -18.81 5.45 15.68
CA THR A 13 -18.54 6.08 14.38
C THR A 13 -17.76 5.09 13.51
N LEU A 14 -18.37 4.61 12.43
CA LEU A 14 -17.67 3.83 11.42
C LEU A 14 -16.67 4.73 10.68
N ALA A 15 -15.43 4.27 10.52
CA ALA A 15 -14.44 4.97 9.73
C ALA A 15 -14.88 5.01 8.25
N PRO A 16 -14.58 6.11 7.52
CA PRO A 16 -14.84 6.18 6.09
C PRO A 16 -14.11 5.07 5.32
N THR A 17 -14.73 4.58 4.25
CA THR A 17 -14.06 3.68 3.30
C THR A 17 -12.95 4.43 2.57
N ALA A 18 -11.74 3.87 2.54
CA ALA A 18 -10.65 4.40 1.74
C ALA A 18 -10.93 4.14 0.25
N HIS A 19 -10.73 5.17 -0.57
CA HIS A 19 -10.91 5.12 -2.02
C HIS A 19 -9.57 5.33 -2.72
N ALA A 20 -9.48 4.89 -3.97
CA ALA A 20 -8.28 5.12 -4.76
C ALA A 20 -8.09 6.62 -5.05
N ASP A 21 -6.89 7.14 -4.80
CA ASP A 21 -6.42 8.49 -5.09
C ASP A 21 -5.22 8.43 -6.05
N VAL A 22 -5.53 8.46 -7.35
CA VAL A 22 -4.53 8.44 -8.42
C VAL A 22 -3.64 9.69 -8.38
N VAL A 23 -4.16 10.83 -7.93
CA VAL A 23 -3.39 12.09 -7.89
C VAL A 23 -2.35 12.02 -6.79
N ALA A 24 -2.73 11.56 -5.59
CA ALA A 24 -1.80 11.34 -4.49
C ALA A 24 -0.69 10.35 -4.87
N TYR A 25 -1.06 9.23 -5.52
CA TYR A 25 -0.09 8.27 -6.05
C TYR A 25 0.92 8.93 -6.99
N LEU A 26 0.43 9.62 -8.02
CA LEU A 26 1.29 10.27 -9.03
C LEU A 26 2.22 11.31 -8.40
N VAL A 27 1.72 12.16 -7.49
CA VAL A 27 2.55 13.14 -6.78
C VAL A 27 3.68 12.44 -6.02
N ASN A 28 3.38 11.41 -5.25
CA ASN A 28 4.37 10.73 -4.41
C ASN A 28 5.45 10.00 -5.21
N VAL A 29 5.09 9.36 -6.34
CA VAL A 29 6.06 8.64 -7.18
C VAL A 29 6.82 9.54 -8.14
N HIS A 30 6.32 10.74 -8.46
CA HIS A 30 6.99 11.67 -9.35
C HIS A 30 7.94 12.62 -8.61
N VAL A 31 7.59 13.00 -7.37
CA VAL A 31 8.43 13.86 -6.53
C VAL A 31 9.62 13.08 -5.94
N ARG A 32 9.47 11.76 -5.72
CA ARG A 32 10.58 10.90 -5.28
C ARG A 32 11.45 10.51 -6.49
N PRO A 33 12.75 10.85 -6.50
CA PRO A 33 13.63 10.47 -7.59
C PRO A 33 13.84 8.94 -7.63
N GLY A 34 14.18 8.42 -8.81
CA GLY A 34 14.64 7.03 -8.99
C GLY A 34 13.72 6.13 -9.80
N TYR A 35 12.42 6.43 -9.92
CA TYR A 35 11.49 5.60 -10.70
C TYR A 35 11.48 5.94 -12.20
N ASN A 36 11.69 7.22 -12.55
CA ASN A 36 11.82 7.69 -13.94
C ASN A 36 10.72 7.18 -14.89
N PHE A 37 9.48 7.12 -14.42
CA PHE A 37 8.35 6.72 -15.26
C PHE A 37 8.23 7.66 -16.48
N PRO A 38 8.07 7.13 -17.71
CA PRO A 38 7.99 7.94 -18.93
C PRO A 38 6.82 8.93 -18.97
N ASN A 39 5.70 8.56 -18.36
CA ASN A 39 4.48 9.38 -18.23
C ASN A 39 3.60 8.86 -17.08
N ALA A 40 2.53 9.60 -16.78
CA ALA A 40 1.59 9.29 -15.70
C ALA A 40 0.87 7.95 -15.93
N GLU A 41 0.47 7.66 -17.17
CA GLU A 41 -0.22 6.43 -17.53
C GLU A 41 0.63 5.19 -17.25
N THR A 42 1.94 5.26 -17.54
CA THR A 42 2.89 4.18 -17.28
C THR A 42 3.11 3.99 -15.78
N ALA A 43 3.20 5.09 -15.02
CA ALA A 43 3.30 5.02 -13.56
C ALA A 43 2.07 4.36 -12.93
N ILE A 44 0.87 4.74 -13.39
CA ILE A 44 -0.41 4.16 -12.93
C ILE A 44 -0.49 2.68 -13.32
N ALA A 45 -0.16 2.33 -14.56
CA ALA A 45 -0.17 0.96 -15.04
C ALA A 45 0.77 0.07 -14.19
N TYR A 46 1.98 0.55 -13.89
CA TYR A 46 2.90 -0.16 -13.02
C TYR A 46 2.37 -0.29 -11.58
N GLY A 47 1.81 0.77 -11.00
CA GLY A 47 1.17 0.74 -9.69
C GLY A 47 0.01 -0.25 -9.61
N ASN A 48 -0.84 -0.30 -10.63
CA ASN A 48 -1.91 -1.31 -10.73
C ASN A 48 -1.35 -2.73 -10.85
N SER A 49 -0.22 -2.93 -11.54
CA SER A 49 0.43 -4.24 -11.58
C SER A 49 0.93 -4.71 -10.19
N ILE A 50 1.36 -3.78 -9.33
CA ILE A 50 1.66 -4.09 -7.91
C ILE A 50 0.38 -4.53 -7.21
N CYS A 51 -0.72 -3.79 -7.39
CA CYS A 51 -2.02 -4.14 -6.81
C CYS A 51 -2.49 -5.54 -7.23
N ASP A 52 -2.30 -5.91 -8.50
CA ASP A 52 -2.63 -7.24 -9.02
C ASP A 52 -1.75 -8.33 -8.37
N ARG A 53 -0.44 -8.08 -8.22
CA ARG A 53 0.48 -9.02 -7.53
C ARG A 53 0.08 -9.22 -6.07
N VAL A 54 -0.35 -8.17 -5.37
CA VAL A 54 -0.87 -8.27 -3.98
C VAL A 54 -2.19 -9.04 -3.94
N ALA A 55 -3.12 -8.76 -4.85
CA ALA A 55 -4.39 -9.47 -4.96
C ALA A 55 -4.20 -10.96 -5.29
N ALA A 56 -3.16 -11.29 -6.07
CA ALA A 56 -2.71 -12.66 -6.35
C ALA A 56 -2.01 -13.34 -5.16
N LYS A 57 -1.93 -12.66 -4.00
CA LYS A 57 -1.32 -13.14 -2.75
C LYS A 57 0.18 -13.43 -2.87
N MET A 58 0.90 -12.72 -3.73
CA MET A 58 2.37 -12.75 -3.76
C MET A 58 2.93 -12.40 -2.38
N GLY A 59 3.98 -13.11 -1.96
CA GLY A 59 4.66 -12.83 -0.68
C GLY A 59 5.36 -11.47 -0.71
N TYR A 60 5.35 -10.74 0.40
CA TYR A 60 5.91 -9.38 0.44
C TYR A 60 7.40 -9.32 0.06
N GLY A 61 8.20 -10.28 0.52
CA GLY A 61 9.62 -10.34 0.18
C GLY A 61 9.86 -10.55 -1.32
N GLU A 62 9.09 -11.43 -1.95
CA GLU A 62 9.15 -11.64 -3.41
C GLU A 62 8.72 -10.38 -4.17
N LEU A 63 7.63 -9.74 -3.73
CA LEU A 63 7.14 -8.50 -4.32
C LEU A 63 8.21 -7.40 -4.28
N VAL A 64 8.90 -7.23 -3.16
CA VAL A 64 10.01 -6.28 -3.02
C VAL A 64 11.15 -6.60 -3.97
N GLU A 65 11.59 -7.87 -4.07
CA GLU A 65 12.67 -8.26 -4.98
C GLU A 65 12.30 -8.06 -6.44
N GLN A 66 11.06 -8.34 -6.85
CA GLN A 66 10.59 -8.07 -8.21
C GLN A 66 10.56 -6.57 -8.51
N VAL A 67 10.06 -5.74 -7.61
CA VAL A 67 10.06 -4.28 -7.81
C VAL A 67 11.49 -3.75 -7.91
N LYS A 68 12.41 -4.21 -7.04
CA LYS A 68 13.83 -3.86 -7.12
C LYS A 68 14.44 -4.24 -8.48
N ALA A 69 14.13 -5.45 -8.97
CA ALA A 69 14.59 -5.92 -10.26
C ALA A 69 14.04 -5.07 -11.42
N ASP A 70 12.74 -4.73 -11.39
CA ASP A 70 12.06 -3.91 -12.40
C ASP A 70 12.70 -2.51 -12.53
N PHE A 71 13.20 -1.93 -11.43
CA PHE A 71 13.88 -0.62 -11.40
C PHE A 71 15.40 -0.72 -11.43
N HIS A 72 15.97 -1.92 -11.60
CA HIS A 72 17.41 -2.14 -11.59
C HIS A 72 18.12 -1.52 -10.36
N THR A 73 17.48 -1.60 -9.19
CA THR A 73 17.98 -1.03 -7.94
C THR A 73 18.23 -2.10 -6.89
N THR A 74 19.19 -1.86 -6.00
CA THR A 74 19.41 -2.68 -4.79
C THR A 74 18.76 -2.05 -3.55
N ASP A 75 18.22 -0.84 -3.66
CA ASP A 75 17.61 -0.11 -2.55
C ASP A 75 16.25 -0.71 -2.16
N TYR A 76 16.24 -1.38 -1.02
CA TYR A 76 15.02 -1.91 -0.40
C TYR A 76 13.97 -0.82 -0.15
N TYR A 77 14.37 0.35 0.36
CA TYR A 77 13.45 1.41 0.73
C TYR A 77 12.81 2.05 -0.49
N GLN A 78 13.52 2.13 -1.61
CA GLN A 78 12.95 2.55 -2.88
C GLN A 78 11.84 1.59 -3.33
N GLY A 79 12.07 0.27 -3.30
CA GLY A 79 11.06 -0.72 -3.68
C GLY A 79 9.86 -0.75 -2.72
N ALA A 80 10.13 -0.82 -1.41
CA ALA A 80 9.11 -0.84 -0.37
C ALA A 80 8.24 0.42 -0.36
N TYR A 81 8.83 1.60 -0.60
CA TYR A 81 8.08 2.84 -0.71
C TYR A 81 7.08 2.79 -1.87
N LEU A 82 7.51 2.36 -3.06
CA LEU A 82 6.64 2.29 -4.24
C LEU A 82 5.47 1.32 -4.02
N ILE A 83 5.74 0.16 -3.41
CA ILE A 83 4.69 -0.80 -3.03
C ILE A 83 3.67 -0.15 -2.10
N ASN A 84 4.14 0.54 -1.06
CA ASN A 84 3.26 1.19 -0.11
C ASN A 84 2.45 2.33 -0.75
N GLN A 85 3.04 3.10 -1.67
CA GLN A 85 2.31 4.12 -2.44
C GLN A 85 1.23 3.50 -3.32
N ALA A 86 1.56 2.47 -4.09
CA ALA A 86 0.59 1.80 -4.95
C ALA A 86 -0.58 1.23 -4.13
N VAL A 87 -0.30 0.54 -3.02
CA VAL A 87 -1.35 -0.11 -2.24
C VAL A 87 -2.22 0.86 -1.45
N ASN A 88 -1.64 1.91 -0.85
CA ASN A 88 -2.43 2.87 -0.09
C ASN A 88 -3.30 3.73 -1.01
N GLU A 89 -2.74 4.14 -2.16
CA GLU A 89 -3.38 5.14 -3.00
C GLU A 89 -4.17 4.52 -4.16
N LEU A 90 -3.81 3.36 -4.71
CA LEU A 90 -4.51 2.79 -5.88
C LEU A 90 -5.43 1.62 -5.52
N CYS A 91 -5.08 0.81 -4.53
CA CYS A 91 -5.86 -0.37 -4.15
C CYS A 91 -6.00 -0.52 -2.62
N PRO A 92 -6.61 0.45 -1.92
CA PRO A 92 -6.71 0.43 -0.45
C PRO A 92 -7.45 -0.80 0.11
N ALA A 93 -8.33 -1.42 -0.68
CA ALA A 93 -8.97 -2.69 -0.34
C ALA A 93 -7.97 -3.84 -0.11
N GLN A 94 -6.76 -3.75 -0.68
CA GLN A 94 -5.69 -4.75 -0.58
C GLN A 94 -4.70 -4.47 0.56
N ILE A 95 -4.85 -3.39 1.33
CA ILE A 95 -3.93 -3.04 2.44
C ILE A 95 -3.80 -4.20 3.43
N TRP A 96 -4.92 -4.85 3.78
CA TRP A 96 -4.88 -5.98 4.72
C TRP A 96 -4.13 -7.17 4.13
N GLN A 97 -4.31 -7.46 2.84
CA GLN A 97 -3.60 -8.54 2.15
C GLN A 97 -2.10 -8.26 2.08
N LEU A 98 -1.69 -7.02 1.78
CA LEU A 98 -0.28 -6.62 1.82
C LEU A 98 0.32 -6.85 3.22
N ARG A 99 -0.35 -6.37 4.28
CA ARG A 99 0.09 -6.55 5.67
C ARG A 99 0.22 -8.02 6.05
N ASN A 100 -0.76 -8.84 5.65
CA ASN A 100 -0.72 -10.28 5.88
C ASN A 100 0.44 -10.95 5.14
N SER A 101 0.72 -10.55 3.89
CA SER A 101 1.84 -11.07 3.10
C SER A 101 3.23 -10.69 3.67
N ALA A 102 3.28 -9.63 4.49
CA ALA A 102 4.48 -9.16 5.17
C ALA A 102 4.64 -9.73 6.60
N ALA A 103 3.71 -10.58 7.06
CA ALA A 103 3.79 -11.17 8.40
C ALA A 103 5.08 -11.99 8.56
N GLY A 104 5.87 -11.65 9.58
CA GLY A 104 7.17 -12.30 9.83
C GLY A 104 8.29 -11.87 8.87
N TYR A 105 8.03 -10.94 7.93
CA TYR A 105 9.08 -10.40 7.08
C TYR A 105 10.06 -9.55 7.91
N THR A 106 11.35 -9.85 7.79
CA THR A 106 12.42 -9.08 8.41
C THR A 106 13.08 -8.19 7.37
N LEU A 107 13.30 -6.92 7.72
CA LEU A 107 14.03 -5.99 6.87
C LEU A 107 15.42 -6.53 6.53
N PRO A 108 15.92 -6.29 5.30
CA PRO A 108 17.31 -6.59 4.99
C PRO A 108 18.24 -5.77 5.92
N PRO A 109 19.39 -6.34 6.31
CA PRO A 109 20.37 -5.61 7.09
C PRO A 109 20.84 -4.36 6.34
N VAL A 110 21.09 -3.28 7.09
CA VAL A 110 21.60 -2.00 6.59
C VAL A 110 23.10 -2.03 6.29
#